data_AF-A0AAE2XSG9-F1
#
_entry.id   AF-A0AAE2XSG9-F1
#
_cell.length_a   1.000
_cell.length_b   1.000
_cell.length_c   1.000
_cell.angle_alpha   90.00
_cell.angle_beta   90.00
_cell.angle_gamma   90.00
#
_symmetry.space_group_name_H-M   'P 1'
#
loop_
_entity.id
_entity.type
_entity.pdbx_description
1 polymer ?
#
loop_
_entity_poly.entity_id
_entity_poly.type
_entity_poly.pdbx_seq_one_letter_code
_entity_poly.pdbx_strand_id
1 'polypeptide(L)'
;MYVPGADMGTSDRDVARIYEFAGVKELAPSGLTLREKEGMPLEDHLTGYGVVVAARTACELIGMSMNRATVAIEGFGKVGGGVARYMARFGAKVVAISTVEGAVYNPDGLEVEKMLEMRKKLGDKVVLEYEKGEHMRREELFALPVDILVPGARPYKSDGSLVKVLSYFQLTSLCQEPDPTLSTRETRTKSRRG
;
A
#
# COMPACT_ATOMS: atom_id res chain seq x y z
N MET A 1 -2.12 7.42 25.43
CA MET A 1 -1.08 8.00 24.56
C MET A 1 -1.52 7.77 23.12
N TYR A 2 -1.64 8.82 22.32
CA TYR A 2 -1.96 8.73 20.88
C TYR A 2 -0.72 9.14 20.09
N VAL A 3 -0.34 8.34 19.09
CA VAL A 3 0.84 8.58 18.24
C VAL A 3 0.33 8.73 16.81
N PRO A 4 0.18 9.95 16.28
CA PRO A 4 -0.29 10.16 14.91
C PRO A 4 0.74 9.66 13.89
N GLY A 5 0.24 9.11 12.79
CA GLY A 5 1.01 8.77 11.58
C GLY A 5 0.46 9.49 10.35
N ALA A 6 1.20 9.46 9.26
CA ALA A 6 0.75 9.99 7.97
C ALA A 6 -0.14 8.97 7.24
N ASP A 7 -1.08 9.47 6.45
CA ASP A 7 -1.93 8.73 5.52
C ASP A 7 -2.13 9.56 4.22
N MET A 8 -2.99 9.11 3.31
CA MET A 8 -3.33 9.76 2.05
C MET A 8 -3.62 11.26 2.25
N GLY A 9 -2.89 12.10 1.51
CA GLY A 9 -3.01 13.55 1.60
C GLY A 9 -2.19 14.21 2.72
N THR A 10 -1.47 13.43 3.52
CA THR A 10 -0.60 13.92 4.60
C THR A 10 0.82 13.38 4.50
N SER A 11 1.73 14.03 5.21
CA SER A 11 3.16 13.72 5.26
C SER A 11 3.69 13.82 6.68
N ASP A 12 4.90 13.33 6.92
CA ASP A 12 5.57 13.49 8.22
C ASP A 12 5.76 14.97 8.61
N ARG A 13 5.73 15.90 7.65
CA ARG A 13 5.71 17.35 7.95
C ARG A 13 4.41 17.76 8.63
N ASP A 14 3.30 17.18 8.22
CA ASP A 14 1.98 17.45 8.81
C ASP A 14 1.90 16.81 10.20
N VAL A 15 2.42 15.59 10.35
CA VAL A 15 2.57 14.92 11.66
C VAL A 15 3.44 15.75 12.61
N ALA A 16 4.59 16.25 12.16
CA ALA A 16 5.48 17.08 12.96
C ALA A 16 4.78 18.36 13.46
N ARG A 17 3.93 18.99 12.64
CA ARG A 17 3.11 20.13 13.05
C ARG A 17 2.12 19.78 14.15
N ILE A 18 1.54 18.58 14.15
CA ILE A 18 0.65 18.13 15.24
C ILE A 18 1.40 18.13 16.57
N TYR A 19 2.62 17.58 16.62
CA TYR A 19 3.46 17.59 17.83
C TYR A 19 3.85 19.00 18.27
N GLU A 20 4.13 19.89 17.31
CA GLU A 20 4.43 21.29 17.58
C GLU A 20 3.24 22.03 18.21
N PHE A 21 2.04 21.92 17.62
CA PHE A 21 0.82 22.54 18.16
C PHE A 21 0.39 21.95 19.50
N ALA A 22 0.64 20.66 19.72
CA ALA A 22 0.35 20.00 20.99
C ALA A 22 1.36 20.33 22.10
N GLY A 23 2.43 21.09 21.81
CA GLY A 23 3.44 21.46 22.80
C GLY A 23 4.31 20.30 23.29
N VAL A 24 4.39 19.21 22.52
CA VAL A 24 5.13 17.98 22.86
C VAL A 24 6.15 17.63 21.77
N LYS A 25 6.91 18.61 21.31
CA LYS A 25 7.83 18.50 20.16
C LYS A 25 8.90 17.41 20.35
N GLU A 26 9.30 17.16 21.59
CA GLU A 26 10.23 16.07 21.95
C GLU A 26 9.70 14.66 21.63
N LEU A 27 8.39 14.49 21.47
CA LEU A 27 7.78 13.23 21.05
C LEU A 27 7.63 13.12 19.53
N ALA A 28 8.01 14.15 18.77
CA ALA A 28 7.94 14.12 17.32
C ALA A 28 8.81 12.97 16.76
N PRO A 29 8.36 12.29 15.68
CA PRO A 29 9.15 11.23 15.06
C PRO A 29 10.54 11.74 14.66
N SER A 30 11.55 10.87 14.78
CA SER A 30 12.96 11.18 14.50
C SER A 30 13.26 11.59 13.05
N GLY A 31 12.26 11.58 12.16
CA GLY A 31 12.40 11.79 10.73
C GLY A 31 13.19 10.67 10.04
N LEU A 32 13.44 9.54 10.73
CA LEU A 32 14.13 8.38 10.14
C LEU A 32 13.41 7.87 8.89
N THR A 33 12.07 7.86 8.92
CA THR A 33 11.17 7.48 7.83
C THR A 33 11.27 8.39 6.60
N LEU A 34 11.64 9.66 6.81
CA LEU A 34 11.88 10.64 5.74
C LEU A 34 13.23 10.51 5.06
N ARG A 35 14.18 9.76 5.63
CA ARG A 35 15.49 9.58 4.99
C ARG A 35 15.31 8.85 3.68
N GLU A 36 16.04 9.29 2.67
CA GLU A 36 16.01 8.62 1.37
C GLU A 36 16.97 7.43 1.33
N LYS A 37 16.53 6.39 0.65
CA LYS A 37 17.34 5.26 0.21
C LYS A 37 17.02 5.05 -1.27
N GLU A 38 18.03 4.90 -2.13
CA GLU A 38 17.80 4.59 -3.56
C GLU A 38 16.77 5.52 -4.25
N GLY A 39 16.81 6.82 -3.90
CA GLY A 39 15.94 7.85 -4.47
C GLY A 39 14.45 7.76 -4.08
N MET A 40 14.12 7.09 -2.97
CA MET A 40 12.78 6.97 -2.40
C MET A 40 12.84 7.08 -0.86
N PRO A 41 11.82 7.64 -0.18
CA PRO A 41 11.74 7.66 1.28
C PRO A 41 11.83 6.26 1.90
N LEU A 42 12.47 6.14 3.06
CA LEU A 42 12.62 4.87 3.77
C LEU A 42 11.25 4.27 4.15
N GLU A 43 10.27 5.11 4.46
CA GLU A 43 8.89 4.67 4.73
C GLU A 43 8.24 3.95 3.53
N ASP A 44 8.35 4.52 2.34
CA ASP A 44 7.84 3.94 1.09
C ASP A 44 8.53 2.60 0.81
N HIS A 45 9.81 2.49 1.15
CA HIS A 45 10.54 1.23 1.09
C HIS A 45 9.99 0.18 2.07
N LEU A 46 9.79 0.55 3.33
CA LEU A 46 9.34 -0.36 4.38
C LEU A 46 7.91 -0.86 4.14
N THR A 47 7.01 0.06 3.77
CA THR A 47 5.60 -0.26 3.48
C THR A 47 5.51 -1.19 2.27
N GLY A 48 6.18 -0.85 1.17
CA GLY A 48 6.24 -1.68 -0.02
C GLY A 48 6.85 -3.07 0.25
N TYR A 49 7.98 -3.11 0.97
CA TYR A 49 8.64 -4.37 1.31
C TYR A 49 7.76 -5.28 2.16
N GLY A 50 7.07 -4.74 3.16
CA GLY A 50 6.15 -5.52 4.02
C GLY A 50 5.04 -6.20 3.22
N VAL A 51 4.43 -5.49 2.27
CA VAL A 51 3.40 -6.05 1.36
C VAL A 51 3.98 -7.17 0.51
N VAL A 52 5.17 -6.99 -0.07
CA VAL A 52 5.79 -8.02 -0.91
C VAL A 52 6.21 -9.26 -0.11
N VAL A 53 6.64 -9.09 1.14
CA VAL A 53 6.93 -10.23 2.02
C VAL A 53 5.64 -11.01 2.31
N ALA A 54 4.54 -10.33 2.65
CA ALA A 54 3.25 -11.00 2.85
C ALA A 54 2.77 -11.71 1.57
N ALA A 55 2.93 -11.07 0.42
CA ALA A 55 2.64 -11.65 -0.89
C ALA A 55 3.41 -12.95 -1.11
N ARG A 56 4.71 -12.94 -0.82
CA ARG A 56 5.60 -14.07 -1.00
C ARG A 56 5.20 -15.23 -0.10
N THR A 57 4.94 -14.95 1.17
CA THR A 57 4.46 -15.97 2.12
C THR A 57 3.14 -16.58 1.64
N ALA A 58 2.20 -15.77 1.14
CA ALA A 58 0.95 -16.27 0.58
C ALA A 58 1.18 -17.16 -0.66
N CYS A 59 2.11 -16.79 -1.54
CA CYS A 59 2.50 -17.61 -2.69
C CYS A 59 3.09 -18.96 -2.25
N GLU A 60 3.98 -18.96 -1.26
CA GLU A 60 4.60 -20.18 -0.72
C GLU A 60 3.55 -21.12 -0.10
N LEU A 61 2.59 -20.59 0.66
CA LEU A 61 1.52 -21.38 1.30
C LEU A 61 0.61 -22.11 0.30
N ILE A 62 0.45 -21.57 -0.91
CA ILE A 62 -0.41 -22.14 -1.95
C ILE A 62 0.39 -22.85 -3.06
N GLY A 63 1.69 -23.06 -2.86
CA GLY A 63 2.55 -23.74 -3.83
C GLY A 63 2.80 -22.97 -5.13
N MET A 64 2.70 -21.63 -5.11
CA MET A 64 2.98 -20.76 -6.25
C MET A 64 4.35 -20.09 -6.11
N SER A 65 5.11 -20.02 -7.20
CA SER A 65 6.34 -19.22 -7.24
C SER A 65 6.01 -17.76 -7.55
N MET A 66 6.55 -16.83 -6.76
CA MET A 66 6.48 -15.39 -7.06
C MET A 66 7.36 -15.02 -8.27
N ASN A 67 8.44 -15.75 -8.52
CA ASN A 67 9.28 -15.51 -9.69
C ASN A 67 8.48 -15.72 -10.98
N ARG A 68 8.47 -14.70 -11.84
CA ARG A 68 7.69 -14.56 -13.07
C ARG A 68 6.17 -14.45 -12.91
N ALA A 69 5.65 -14.43 -11.68
CA ALA A 69 4.22 -14.16 -11.45
C ALA A 69 3.86 -12.77 -12.00
N THR A 70 2.74 -12.67 -12.68
CA THR A 70 2.20 -11.41 -13.21
C THR A 70 1.51 -10.62 -12.10
N VAL A 71 1.79 -9.32 -12.03
CA VAL A 71 1.29 -8.44 -10.96
C VAL A 71 0.62 -7.20 -11.53
N ALA A 72 -0.60 -6.92 -11.07
CA ALA A 72 -1.28 -5.65 -11.25
C ALA A 72 -1.36 -4.88 -9.93
N ILE A 73 -1.12 -3.56 -9.96
CA ILE A 73 -1.05 -2.71 -8.77
C ILE A 73 -2.00 -1.53 -8.93
N GLU A 74 -2.98 -1.40 -8.03
CA GLU A 74 -3.81 -0.20 -7.96
C GLU A 74 -3.12 0.88 -7.12
N GLY A 75 -2.81 2.01 -7.75
CA GLY A 75 -2.15 3.14 -7.11
C GLY A 75 -0.63 3.07 -7.24
N PHE A 76 -0.03 4.15 -7.74
CA PHE A 76 1.42 4.29 -7.88
C PHE A 76 2.01 5.38 -6.97
N GLY A 77 1.41 5.56 -5.80
CA GLY A 77 1.85 6.51 -4.77
C GLY A 77 3.02 5.98 -3.92
N LYS A 78 3.12 6.47 -2.68
CA LYS A 78 4.15 6.07 -1.70
C LYS A 78 4.27 4.55 -1.57
N VAL A 79 3.17 3.89 -1.19
CA VAL A 79 3.12 2.44 -0.99
C VAL A 79 3.24 1.70 -2.33
N GLY A 80 2.40 2.05 -3.31
CA GLY A 80 2.35 1.36 -4.60
C GLY A 80 3.66 1.39 -5.38
N GLY A 81 4.40 2.51 -5.31
CA GLY A 81 5.74 2.62 -5.88
C GLY A 81 6.75 1.67 -5.20
N GLY A 82 6.72 1.59 -3.87
CA GLY A 82 7.51 0.63 -3.11
C GLY A 82 7.15 -0.82 -3.47
N VAL A 83 5.86 -1.15 -3.52
CA VAL A 83 5.37 -2.48 -3.92
C VAL A 83 5.88 -2.85 -5.31
N ALA A 84 5.70 -1.97 -6.30
CA ALA A 84 6.15 -2.25 -7.67
C ALA A 84 7.64 -2.55 -7.73
N ARG A 85 8.46 -1.74 -7.05
CA ARG A 85 9.91 -1.90 -6.98
C ARG A 85 10.31 -3.25 -6.38
N TYR A 86 9.72 -3.60 -5.23
CA TYR A 86 10.07 -4.85 -4.57
C TYR A 86 9.52 -6.08 -5.29
N MET A 87 8.30 -6.03 -5.83
CA MET A 87 7.76 -7.13 -6.65
C MET A 87 8.71 -7.46 -7.81
N ALA A 88 9.18 -6.44 -8.54
CA ALA A 88 10.16 -6.60 -9.61
C ALA A 88 11.48 -7.20 -9.10
N ARG A 89 12.00 -6.73 -7.95
CA ARG A 89 13.25 -7.26 -7.35
C ARG A 89 13.13 -8.71 -6.88
N PHE A 90 11.95 -9.14 -6.46
CA PHE A 90 11.65 -10.54 -6.12
C PHE A 90 11.33 -11.41 -7.34
N GLY A 91 11.49 -10.86 -8.55
CA GLY A 91 11.37 -11.58 -9.82
C GLY A 91 9.95 -11.65 -10.37
N ALA A 92 8.97 -11.01 -9.74
CA ALA A 92 7.63 -10.91 -10.30
C ALA A 92 7.62 -9.93 -11.47
N LYS A 93 6.73 -10.15 -12.44
CA LYS A 93 6.54 -9.28 -13.59
C LYS A 93 5.39 -8.30 -13.28
N VAL A 94 5.72 -7.06 -12.99
CA VAL A 94 4.71 -5.99 -12.86
C VAL A 94 4.20 -5.65 -14.25
N VAL A 95 2.96 -6.04 -14.55
CA VAL A 95 2.36 -5.87 -15.89
C VAL A 95 1.38 -4.71 -15.94
N ALA A 96 0.78 -4.31 -14.81
CA ALA A 96 -0.14 -3.17 -14.78
C ALA A 96 0.00 -2.31 -13.54
N ILE A 97 -0.13 -1.00 -13.72
CA ILE A 97 -0.13 0.00 -12.65
C ILE A 97 -1.22 1.05 -12.95
N SER A 98 -2.00 1.44 -11.94
CA SER A 98 -2.93 2.57 -12.03
C SER A 98 -2.59 3.75 -11.12
N THR A 99 -3.10 4.92 -11.49
CA THR A 99 -3.10 6.15 -10.69
C THR A 99 -4.52 6.74 -10.70
N VAL A 100 -4.68 7.94 -10.14
CA VAL A 100 -5.94 8.68 -10.27
C VAL A 100 -6.26 9.11 -11.70
N GLU A 101 -5.24 9.22 -12.57
CA GLU A 101 -5.38 9.68 -13.95
C GLU A 101 -5.76 8.55 -14.92
N GLY A 102 -5.41 7.29 -14.61
CA GLY A 102 -5.68 6.15 -15.47
C GLY A 102 -4.85 4.92 -15.10
N ALA A 103 -4.58 4.05 -16.06
CA ALA A 103 -3.70 2.90 -15.89
C ALA A 103 -2.91 2.58 -17.15
N VAL A 104 -1.82 1.85 -16.96
CA VAL A 104 -1.01 1.30 -18.05
C VAL A 104 -0.85 -0.20 -17.88
N TYR A 105 -0.89 -0.92 -18.99
CA TYR A 105 -0.72 -2.36 -19.06
C TYR A 105 0.35 -2.73 -20.11
N ASN A 106 1.26 -3.63 -19.74
CA ASN A 106 2.17 -4.29 -20.66
C ASN A 106 2.37 -5.75 -20.23
N PRO A 107 1.91 -6.75 -21.02
CA PRO A 107 2.07 -8.17 -20.70
C PRO A 107 3.54 -8.63 -20.65
N ASP A 108 4.44 -7.93 -21.32
CA ASP A 108 5.89 -8.20 -21.28
C ASP A 108 6.56 -7.64 -20.02
N GLY A 109 5.89 -6.73 -19.32
CA GLY A 109 6.31 -6.14 -18.06
C GLY A 109 6.69 -4.67 -18.18
N LEU A 110 6.42 -3.92 -17.13
CA LEU A 110 6.71 -2.50 -17.01
C LEU A 110 8.13 -2.28 -16.49
N GLU A 111 8.83 -1.28 -17.04
CA GLU A 111 10.13 -0.83 -16.53
C GLU A 111 9.94 0.00 -15.25
N VAL A 112 9.74 -0.68 -14.12
CA VAL A 112 9.34 -0.07 -12.84
C VAL A 112 10.26 1.08 -12.42
N GLU A 113 11.59 0.90 -12.48
CA GLU A 113 12.53 1.95 -12.08
C GLU A 113 12.44 3.18 -12.99
N LYS A 114 12.23 2.98 -14.29
CA LYS A 114 12.01 4.08 -15.25
C LYS A 114 10.70 4.81 -14.92
N MET A 115 9.63 4.07 -14.63
CA MET A 115 8.35 4.67 -14.26
C MET A 115 8.43 5.46 -12.95
N LEU A 116 9.15 4.97 -11.94
CA LEU A 116 9.38 5.69 -10.68
C LEU A 116 10.13 7.01 -10.93
N GLU A 117 11.12 7.01 -11.81
CA GLU A 117 11.86 8.22 -12.17
C GLU A 117 10.99 9.19 -12.98
N MET A 118 10.22 8.70 -13.96
CA MET A 118 9.27 9.51 -14.73
C MET A 118 8.22 10.15 -13.84
N ARG A 119 7.72 9.41 -12.84
CA ARG A 119 6.71 9.90 -11.89
C ARG A 119 7.18 11.12 -11.09
N LYS A 120 8.47 11.25 -10.80
CA LYS A 120 9.00 12.45 -10.11
C LYS A 120 8.70 13.75 -10.86
N LYS A 121 8.58 13.68 -12.20
CA LYS A 121 8.30 14.83 -13.07
C LYS A 121 6.83 14.91 -13.49
N LEU A 122 6.24 13.77 -13.83
CA LEU A 122 4.90 13.69 -14.42
C LEU A 122 3.79 13.52 -13.38
N GLY A 123 4.15 13.20 -12.14
CA GLY A 123 3.19 12.79 -11.12
C GLY A 123 2.37 11.60 -11.61
N ASP A 124 1.07 11.65 -11.34
CA ASP A 124 0.16 10.55 -11.63
C ASP A 124 -0.13 10.36 -13.13
N LYS A 125 0.21 11.35 -13.98
CA LYS A 125 0.12 11.23 -15.44
C LYS A 125 1.12 10.26 -16.03
N VAL A 126 2.10 9.80 -15.25
CA VAL A 126 3.12 8.83 -15.70
C VAL A 126 2.54 7.59 -16.38
N VAL A 127 1.36 7.14 -15.96
CA VAL A 127 0.69 5.97 -16.57
C VAL A 127 0.09 6.28 -17.94
N LEU A 128 -0.23 7.54 -18.24
CA LEU A 128 -0.71 7.97 -19.56
C LEU A 128 0.43 8.39 -20.50
N GLU A 129 1.63 8.57 -19.97
CA GLU A 129 2.81 9.03 -20.71
C GLU A 129 3.84 7.90 -20.90
N TYR A 130 3.61 6.71 -20.32
CA TYR A 130 4.48 5.57 -20.51
C TYR A 130 4.22 4.94 -21.89
N GLU A 131 5.18 5.08 -22.80
CA GLU A 131 5.02 4.72 -24.21
C GLU A 131 5.02 3.20 -24.48
N LYS A 132 5.65 2.41 -23.60
CA LYS A 132 5.80 0.96 -23.78
C LYS A 132 4.64 0.18 -23.13
N GLY A 133 3.42 0.70 -23.18
CA GLY A 133 2.26 0.03 -22.61
C GLY A 133 0.97 0.59 -23.17
N GLU A 134 -0.08 -0.21 -23.08
CA GLU A 134 -1.43 0.18 -23.45
C GLU A 134 -2.06 0.98 -22.31
N HIS A 135 -2.56 2.17 -22.61
CA HIS A 135 -3.28 2.99 -21.64
C HIS A 135 -4.73 2.54 -21.55
N MET A 136 -5.24 2.45 -20.33
CA MET A 136 -6.60 1.98 -20.06
C MET A 136 -7.21 2.75 -18.89
N ARG A 137 -8.54 2.60 -18.70
CA ARG A 137 -9.19 3.15 -17.51
C ARG A 137 -8.76 2.36 -16.29
N ARG A 138 -8.67 3.04 -15.15
CA ARG A 138 -8.18 2.44 -13.90
C ARG A 138 -9.02 1.24 -13.43
N GLU A 139 -10.31 1.22 -13.75
CA GLU A 139 -11.22 0.13 -13.39
C GLU A 139 -10.91 -1.15 -14.16
N GLU A 140 -10.36 -1.04 -15.36
CA GLU A 140 -10.03 -2.19 -16.22
C GLU A 140 -8.86 -3.00 -15.66
N LEU A 141 -8.02 -2.39 -14.82
CA LEU A 141 -6.91 -3.07 -14.13
C LEU A 141 -7.38 -4.29 -13.32
N PHE A 142 -8.57 -4.22 -12.72
CA PHE A 142 -9.12 -5.30 -11.90
C PHE A 142 -9.59 -6.52 -12.70
N ALA A 143 -9.83 -6.35 -14.01
CA ALA A 143 -10.26 -7.41 -14.90
C ALA A 143 -9.09 -8.12 -15.59
N LEU A 144 -7.85 -7.67 -15.37
CA LEU A 144 -6.68 -8.25 -16.00
C LEU A 144 -6.42 -9.68 -15.48
N PRO A 145 -6.06 -10.62 -16.37
CA PRO A 145 -5.72 -11.98 -15.98
C PRO A 145 -4.30 -12.00 -15.39
N VAL A 146 -4.18 -11.68 -14.10
CA VAL A 146 -2.90 -11.66 -13.37
C VAL A 146 -2.88 -12.66 -12.22
N ASP A 147 -1.69 -13.12 -11.87
CA ASP A 147 -1.48 -14.03 -10.73
C ASP A 147 -1.70 -13.33 -9.39
N ILE A 148 -1.32 -12.04 -9.32
CA ILE A 148 -1.34 -11.23 -8.10
C ILE A 148 -1.94 -9.86 -8.39
N LEU A 149 -2.91 -9.45 -7.59
CA LEU A 149 -3.47 -8.10 -7.60
C LEU A 149 -3.23 -7.41 -6.25
N VAL A 150 -2.67 -6.20 -6.30
CA VAL A 150 -2.42 -5.37 -5.11
C VAL A 150 -3.30 -4.13 -5.15
N PRO A 151 -4.49 -4.13 -4.52
CA PRO A 151 -5.25 -2.90 -4.32
C PRO A 151 -4.58 -2.01 -3.27
N GLY A 152 -4.26 -0.77 -3.65
CA GLY A 152 -3.51 0.17 -2.80
C GLY A 152 -4.03 1.61 -2.80
N ALA A 153 -5.13 1.92 -3.51
CA ALA A 153 -5.64 3.29 -3.58
C ALA A 153 -6.93 3.52 -2.78
N ARG A 154 -7.82 2.53 -2.68
CA ARG A 154 -9.14 2.65 -2.03
C ARG A 154 -9.53 1.34 -1.34
N PRO A 155 -10.49 1.37 -0.39
CA PRO A 155 -11.11 0.16 0.13
C PRO A 155 -11.67 -0.68 -1.03
N TYR A 156 -11.07 -1.85 -1.25
CA TYR A 156 -11.49 -2.77 -2.30
C TYR A 156 -12.51 -3.76 -1.74
N LYS A 157 -13.63 -3.93 -2.44
CA LYS A 157 -14.58 -5.02 -2.21
C LYS A 157 -14.36 -6.06 -3.30
N SER A 158 -13.93 -7.26 -2.91
CA SER A 158 -13.89 -8.40 -3.83
C SER A 158 -15.31 -8.78 -4.24
N ASP A 159 -15.51 -9.07 -5.52
CA ASP A 159 -16.77 -9.55 -6.09
C ASP A 159 -16.84 -11.09 -6.17
N GLY A 160 -15.83 -11.78 -5.61
CA GLY A 160 -15.74 -13.25 -5.59
C GLY A 160 -15.02 -13.86 -6.79
N SER A 161 -14.48 -13.05 -7.72
CA SER A 161 -13.61 -13.55 -8.79
C SER A 161 -12.23 -14.00 -8.27
N LEU A 162 -11.67 -15.05 -8.88
CA LEU A 162 -10.46 -15.80 -8.50
C LEU A 162 -9.15 -15.01 -8.72
N VAL A 163 -9.10 -13.75 -8.32
CA VAL A 163 -7.87 -12.98 -8.26
C VAL A 163 -7.29 -13.14 -6.86
N LYS A 164 -5.99 -13.48 -6.74
CA LYS A 164 -5.33 -13.51 -5.43
C LYS A 164 -5.10 -12.06 -4.99
N VAL A 165 -6.03 -11.55 -4.21
CA VAL A 165 -6.04 -10.16 -3.74
C VAL A 165 -5.14 -10.04 -2.52
N LEU A 166 -4.09 -9.24 -2.64
CA LEU A 166 -3.30 -8.79 -1.50
C LEU A 166 -3.80 -7.42 -1.08
N SER A 167 -4.81 -7.42 -0.22
CA SER A 167 -5.36 -6.20 0.32
C SER A 167 -4.41 -5.55 1.33
N TYR A 168 -3.90 -4.37 1.00
CA TYR A 168 -3.15 -3.49 1.91
C TYR A 168 -3.94 -3.19 3.20
N PHE A 169 -5.27 -3.06 3.08
CA PHE A 169 -6.15 -2.69 4.19
C PHE A 169 -6.47 -3.85 5.15
N GLN A 170 -6.31 -5.10 4.72
CA GLN A 170 -6.62 -6.25 5.60
C GLN A 170 -5.51 -6.59 6.58
N LEU A 171 -4.25 -6.23 6.28
CA LEU A 171 -3.13 -6.46 7.20
C LEU A 171 -3.17 -5.53 8.41
N THR A 172 -3.68 -4.30 8.27
CA THR A 172 -3.90 -3.39 9.41
C THR A 172 -5.11 -3.80 10.25
N SER A 173 -6.18 -4.31 9.64
CA SER A 173 -7.34 -4.81 10.40
C SER A 173 -7.06 -6.12 11.14
N LEU A 174 -6.15 -6.97 10.66
CA LEU A 174 -5.69 -8.16 11.39
C LEU A 174 -4.89 -7.81 12.65
N CYS A 175 -4.23 -6.64 12.68
CA CYS A 175 -3.57 -6.12 13.88
C CYS A 175 -4.52 -5.35 14.80
N GLN A 176 -5.80 -5.20 14.44
CA GLN A 176 -6.84 -4.55 15.25
C GLN A 176 -7.86 -5.55 15.81
N GLU A 177 -7.51 -6.83 15.94
CA GLU A 177 -8.37 -7.71 16.75
C GLU A 177 -8.55 -7.09 18.14
N PRO A 178 -9.79 -6.74 18.54
CA PRO A 178 -10.02 -6.23 19.87
C PRO A 178 -9.64 -7.34 20.84
N ASP A 179 -8.75 -7.03 21.78
CA ASP A 179 -8.44 -7.90 22.89
C ASP A 179 -9.76 -8.36 23.55
N PRO A 180 -10.12 -9.66 23.47
CA PRO A 180 -11.39 -10.15 24.00
C PRO A 180 -11.47 -10.05 25.53
N THR A 181 -10.36 -9.71 26.21
CA THR A 181 -10.32 -9.51 27.66
C THR A 181 -10.76 -8.12 28.11
N LEU A 182 -10.93 -7.16 27.19
CA LEU A 182 -11.43 -5.80 27.47
C LEU A 182 -12.93 -5.65 27.17
N SER A 183 -13.74 -6.62 27.61
CA SER A 183 -15.19 -6.49 27.71
C SER A 183 -15.58 -6.04 29.12
N THR A 184 -15.91 -4.75 29.24
CA THR A 184 -16.94 -4.17 30.13
C THR A 184 -17.14 -4.83 31.52
N ARG A 185 -16.36 -4.39 32.53
CA ARG A 185 -16.87 -4.34 33.91
C ARG A 185 -17.87 -3.19 34.04
N GLU A 186 -19.09 -3.40 33.55
CA GLU A 186 -20.22 -2.57 33.96
C GLU A 186 -20.49 -2.82 35.45
N THR A 187 -20.24 -1.79 36.25
CA THR A 187 -20.59 -1.74 37.66
C THR A 187 -22.10 -1.71 37.78
N ARG A 188 -22.66 -2.88 38.12
CA ARG A 188 -24.06 -3.06 38.52
C ARG A 188 -24.30 -2.35 39.87
N THR A 189 -24.53 -1.04 39.86
CA THR A 189 -25.10 -0.33 41.00
C THR A 189 -26.58 -0.73 41.15
N LYS A 190 -26.83 -1.75 41.97
CA LYS A 190 -28.15 -2.07 42.50
C LYS A 190 -28.66 -0.88 43.32
N SER A 191 -29.62 -0.14 42.78
CA SER A 191 -30.60 0.62 43.55
C SER A 191 -31.27 -0.31 44.58
N ARG A 192 -31.09 0.00 45.86
CA ARG A 192 -31.85 -0.55 46.99
C ARG A 192 -32.66 0.59 47.60
N ARG A 193 -33.98 0.48 47.45
CA ARG A 193 -35.06 0.85 48.40
C ARG A 193 -34.94 2.17 49.18
N GLY A 194 -35.87 3.07 48.87
CA GLY A 194 -36.54 4.00 49.77
C GLY A 194 -37.97 4.16 49.28
#